data_AF-A0A3A8YHV9-F1
#
_entry.id   AF-A0A3A8YHV9-F1
#
_cell.length_a   1.000
_cell.length_b   1.000
_cell.length_c   1.000
_cell.angle_alpha   90.00
_cell.angle_beta   90.00
_cell.angle_gamma   90.00
#
_symmetry.space_group_name_H-M   'P 1'
#
loop_
_entity.id
_entity.type
_entity.pdbx_description
1 polymer ?
#
loop_
_entity_poly.entity_id
_entity_poly.type
_entity_poly.pdbx_seq_one_letter_code
_entity_poly.pdbx_strand_id
1 'polypeptide(L)'
;MHFSVLCAVPMPQDVSAVINAVPVDVVTGYTNRKLFMKRLFEDKKLIHPKASSELIEMERWECYVEGLLEKLLAPYDENTTDCDFLEFCDQSEEGRKAYEQDCIDCVRTPDGRIISCHAYEFSRRYKLHDGKVYRRSFGVLHHQKRTKKSKKYLPLPNYPLQKLYPTFDSFMTEHWGCGAEKETGGYGYYTNPYGQWDWWQVGGRWPLCFLVKNDCASAVVGEPACSSKEQSKQEAPDGYRWVAGARKCDIAWEVMKEFKRKKYTEQFHRYEEWFATGVIPEEYANKVRLTQDGIVSFGDCLYRNGETLEQHLNKLGISDQNPYPIDTFAYVDADDWNDHGWGHESSADKAQAWFNEVAEFISQQPDETLLVSVDCHT
;
A
#
# COMPACT_ATOMS: atom_id res chain seq x y z
N MET A 1 1.30 -3.82 1.28
CA MET A 1 0.08 -3.82 0.45
C MET A 1 -0.20 -2.40 0.01
N HIS A 2 -0.73 -2.16 -1.19
CA HIS A 2 -1.02 -0.79 -1.64
C HIS A 2 -2.51 -0.47 -1.67
N PHE A 3 -2.87 0.77 -1.35
CA PHE A 3 -4.23 1.25 -1.31
C PHE A 3 -4.33 2.75 -1.64
N SER A 4 -5.49 3.18 -2.13
CA SER A 4 -5.76 4.58 -2.46
C SER A 4 -6.30 5.36 -1.25
N VAL A 5 -5.82 6.59 -1.10
CA VAL A 5 -6.28 7.54 -0.09
C VAL A 5 -6.69 8.83 -0.79
N LEU A 6 -7.91 9.28 -0.54
CA LEU A 6 -8.41 10.56 -1.01
C LEU A 6 -8.10 11.64 0.03
N CYS A 7 -7.12 12.48 -0.27
CA CYS A 7 -6.74 13.60 0.60
C CYS A 7 -7.51 14.86 0.21
N ALA A 8 -8.09 15.54 1.20
CA ALA A 8 -8.66 16.87 1.03
C ALA A 8 -7.79 17.92 1.72
N VAL A 9 -7.21 18.82 0.94
CA VAL A 9 -6.27 19.84 1.41
C VAL A 9 -6.87 21.23 1.24
N PRO A 10 -7.03 22.02 2.31
CA PRO A 10 -7.43 23.41 2.20
C PRO A 10 -6.39 24.23 1.43
N MET A 11 -6.84 24.95 0.40
CA MET A 11 -5.95 25.81 -0.40
C MET A 11 -5.80 27.20 0.23
N PRO A 12 -4.59 27.79 0.23
CA PRO A 12 -4.39 29.16 0.66
C PRO A 12 -5.07 30.15 -0.30
N GLN A 13 -5.41 31.33 0.19
CA GLN A 13 -6.05 32.38 -0.64
C GLN A 13 -5.16 32.87 -1.79
N ASP A 14 -3.84 33.00 -1.56
CA ASP A 14 -2.88 33.43 -2.58
C ASP A 14 -1.94 32.27 -2.96
N VAL A 15 -2.48 31.34 -3.73
CA VAL A 15 -1.76 30.14 -4.22
C VAL A 15 -0.47 30.52 -4.94
N SER A 16 -0.48 31.59 -5.76
CA SER A 16 0.70 32.00 -6.52
C SER A 16 1.83 32.49 -5.62
N ALA A 17 1.53 33.30 -4.60
CA ALA A 17 2.53 33.74 -3.64
C ALA A 17 3.15 32.57 -2.87
N VAL A 18 2.33 31.61 -2.42
CA VAL A 18 2.85 30.48 -1.63
C VAL A 18 3.71 29.54 -2.48
N ILE A 19 3.31 29.23 -3.72
CA ILE A 19 4.11 28.40 -4.65
C ILE A 19 5.47 29.07 -4.93
N ASN A 20 5.47 30.39 -5.17
CA ASN A 20 6.69 31.15 -5.43
C ASN A 20 7.58 31.28 -4.18
N ALA A 21 7.01 31.17 -2.99
CA ALA A 21 7.74 31.20 -1.73
C ALA A 21 8.44 29.86 -1.41
N VAL A 22 8.12 28.76 -2.11
CA VAL A 22 8.80 27.48 -1.89
C VAL A 22 10.29 27.62 -2.22
N PRO A 23 11.22 27.29 -1.29
CA PRO A 23 12.64 27.45 -1.50
C PRO A 23 13.15 26.65 -2.70
N VAL A 24 14.02 27.26 -3.52
CA VAL A 24 14.53 26.65 -4.76
C VAL A 24 15.26 25.34 -4.51
N ASP A 25 15.95 25.20 -3.38
CA ASP A 25 16.67 23.99 -2.98
C ASP A 25 15.72 22.83 -2.66
N VAL A 26 14.57 23.12 -2.05
CA VAL A 26 13.51 22.12 -1.79
C VAL A 26 12.95 21.60 -3.12
N VAL A 27 12.58 22.50 -4.02
CA VAL A 27 12.06 22.13 -5.35
C VAL A 27 13.13 21.38 -6.16
N THR A 28 14.39 21.81 -6.08
CA THR A 28 15.51 21.12 -6.74
C THR A 28 15.68 19.70 -6.20
N GLY A 29 15.57 19.50 -4.89
CA GLY A 29 15.60 18.20 -4.23
C GLY A 29 14.48 17.29 -4.74
N TYR A 30 13.25 17.81 -4.75
CA TYR A 30 12.06 17.15 -5.29
C TYR A 30 12.27 16.71 -6.75
N THR A 31 12.63 17.64 -7.64
CA THR A 31 12.82 17.35 -9.06
C THR A 31 13.93 16.33 -9.30
N ASN A 32 15.05 16.42 -8.57
CA ASN A 32 16.14 15.46 -8.71
C ASN A 32 15.73 14.06 -8.23
N ARG A 33 14.95 13.95 -7.14
CA ARG A 33 14.40 12.68 -6.65
C ARG A 33 13.48 12.04 -7.69
N LYS A 34 12.53 12.82 -8.24
CA LYS A 34 11.60 12.38 -9.30
C LYS A 34 12.33 11.89 -10.55
N LEU A 35 13.35 12.64 -11.01
CA LEU A 35 14.18 12.25 -12.15
C LEU A 35 15.04 11.01 -11.86
N PHE A 36 15.54 10.86 -10.64
CA PHE A 36 16.31 9.69 -10.22
C PHE A 36 15.44 8.42 -10.22
N MET A 37 14.25 8.50 -9.63
CA MET A 37 13.27 7.41 -9.63
C MET A 37 12.89 7.01 -11.06
N LYS A 38 12.59 7.98 -11.94
CA LYS A 38 12.30 7.70 -13.35
C LYS A 38 13.46 6.96 -14.05
N ARG A 39 14.71 7.30 -13.77
CA ARG A 39 15.89 6.64 -14.36
C ARG A 39 16.13 5.23 -13.83
N LEU A 40 15.92 5.01 -12.53
CA LEU A 40 15.98 3.69 -11.91
C LEU A 40 15.06 2.70 -12.65
N PHE A 41 13.89 3.16 -13.07
CA PHE A 41 12.90 2.32 -13.76
C PHE A 41 13.10 2.19 -15.28
N GLU A 42 13.98 3.00 -15.87
CA GLU A 42 14.32 2.93 -17.31
C GLU A 42 15.55 2.05 -17.61
N ASP A 43 16.10 1.32 -16.62
CA ASP A 43 17.34 0.52 -16.72
C ASP A 43 18.54 1.30 -17.31
N LYS A 44 18.53 2.64 -17.16
CA LYS A 44 19.61 3.52 -17.62
C LYS A 44 20.66 3.65 -16.52
N LYS A 45 21.90 4.01 -16.92
CA LYS A 45 23.00 4.27 -15.96
C LYS A 45 22.52 5.22 -14.86
N LEU A 46 22.76 4.81 -13.61
CA LEU A 46 22.58 5.58 -12.38
C LEU A 46 23.51 6.80 -12.38
N ILE A 47 23.12 7.83 -13.10
CA ILE A 47 23.71 9.16 -13.03
C ILE A 47 22.70 10.02 -12.28
N HIS A 48 23.11 10.66 -11.19
CA HIS A 48 22.27 11.67 -10.53
C HIS A 48 21.96 12.79 -11.53
N PRO A 49 20.71 12.89 -12.02
CA PRO A 49 20.34 13.98 -12.90
C PRO A 49 20.44 15.29 -12.12
N LYS A 50 20.93 16.34 -12.78
CA LYS A 50 20.75 17.71 -12.31
C LYS A 50 19.61 18.31 -13.11
N ALA A 51 18.52 18.66 -12.44
CA ALA A 51 17.40 19.35 -13.07
C ALA A 51 17.83 20.69 -13.69
N SER A 52 17.25 21.04 -14.84
CA SER A 52 17.39 22.38 -15.41
C SER A 52 16.54 23.37 -14.61
N SER A 53 16.89 24.66 -14.65
CA SER A 53 16.09 25.71 -14.00
C SER A 53 14.64 25.73 -14.49
N GLU A 54 14.40 25.48 -15.78
CA GLU A 54 13.05 25.39 -16.36
C GLU A 54 12.22 24.26 -15.74
N LEU A 55 12.82 23.07 -15.59
CA LEU A 55 12.14 21.93 -14.98
C LEU A 55 11.84 22.18 -13.49
N ILE A 56 12.77 22.82 -12.77
CA ILE A 56 12.56 23.17 -11.36
C ILE A 56 11.34 24.09 -11.22
N GLU A 57 11.23 25.12 -12.07
CA GLU A 57 10.08 26.04 -12.04
C GLU A 57 8.75 25.33 -12.38
N MET A 58 8.77 24.38 -13.32
CA MET A 58 7.57 23.59 -13.67
C MET A 58 7.10 22.66 -12.54
N GLU A 59 8.00 22.17 -11.69
CA GLU A 59 7.71 21.22 -10.62
C GLU A 59 7.35 21.89 -9.29
N ARG A 60 7.35 23.24 -9.22
CA ARG A 60 7.01 23.98 -7.98
C ARG A 60 5.62 23.63 -7.46
N TRP A 61 4.65 23.51 -8.35
CA TRP A 61 3.28 23.17 -7.98
C TRP A 61 3.20 21.77 -7.35
N GLU A 62 3.75 20.75 -8.01
CA GLU A 62 3.78 19.38 -7.50
C GLU A 62 4.54 19.28 -6.17
N CYS A 63 5.69 19.96 -6.06
CA CYS A 63 6.48 20.02 -4.83
C CYS A 63 5.72 20.68 -3.67
N TYR A 64 4.99 21.76 -3.95
CA TYR A 64 4.15 22.43 -2.96
C TYR A 64 3.03 21.52 -2.46
N VAL A 65 2.34 20.82 -3.38
CA VAL A 65 1.27 19.88 -3.03
C VAL A 65 1.80 18.72 -2.21
N GLU A 66 2.96 18.14 -2.56
CA GLU A 66 3.57 17.08 -1.76
C GLU A 66 3.87 17.55 -0.34
N GLY A 67 4.42 18.76 -0.16
CA GLY A 67 4.70 19.31 1.17
C GLY A 67 3.44 19.59 2.01
N LEU A 68 2.28 19.79 1.36
CA LEU A 68 0.99 19.86 2.07
C LEU A 68 0.53 18.46 2.50
N LEU A 69 0.64 17.47 1.61
CA LEU A 69 0.29 16.08 1.90
C LEU A 69 1.20 15.48 2.97
N GLU A 70 2.49 15.79 2.98
CA GLU A 70 3.44 15.36 4.00
C GLU A 70 2.97 15.77 5.40
N LYS A 71 2.47 17.00 5.56
CA LYS A 71 1.91 17.47 6.83
C LYS A 71 0.60 16.79 7.19
N LEU A 72 -0.27 16.59 6.19
CA LEU A 72 -1.57 15.95 6.38
C LEU A 72 -1.44 14.48 6.81
N LEU A 73 -0.47 13.78 6.21
CA LEU A 73 -0.27 12.35 6.38
C LEU A 73 0.70 11.99 7.53
N ALA A 74 1.55 12.93 7.97
CA ALA A 74 2.56 12.69 9.02
C ALA A 74 2.03 12.02 10.29
N PRO A 75 0.84 12.36 10.83
CA PRO A 75 0.31 11.69 12.02
C PRO A 75 0.05 10.19 11.83
N TYR A 76 -0.05 9.72 10.58
CA TYR A 76 -0.38 8.35 10.22
C TYR A 76 0.83 7.54 9.70
N ASP A 77 2.05 8.08 9.82
CA ASP A 77 3.29 7.37 9.48
C ASP A 77 3.59 6.29 10.53
N GLU A 78 3.58 5.02 10.11
CA GLU A 78 3.94 3.87 10.95
C GLU A 78 5.40 3.92 11.42
N ASN A 79 6.27 4.57 10.66
CA ASN A 79 7.70 4.71 10.92
C ASN A 79 8.08 6.08 11.47
N THR A 80 7.10 6.85 11.96
CA THR A 80 7.38 8.15 12.57
C THR A 80 8.41 8.03 13.68
N THR A 81 9.30 9.02 13.72
CA THR A 81 10.29 9.17 14.80
C THR A 81 9.92 10.30 15.76
N ASP A 82 8.78 10.95 15.50
CA ASP A 82 8.24 11.98 16.37
C ASP A 82 7.57 11.33 17.58
N CYS A 83 8.16 11.58 18.76
CA CYS A 83 7.69 11.03 20.01
C CYS A 83 6.25 11.46 20.37
N ASP A 84 5.75 12.56 19.82
CA ASP A 84 4.39 13.05 20.10
C ASP A 84 3.31 12.11 19.53
N PHE A 85 3.66 11.27 18.53
CA PHE A 85 2.76 10.27 17.94
C PHE A 85 3.06 8.83 18.39
N LEU A 86 4.07 8.62 19.24
CA LEU A 86 4.51 7.29 19.62
C LEU A 86 3.98 6.88 20.98
N GLU A 87 3.35 5.71 21.04
CA GLU A 87 2.94 5.06 22.27
C GLU A 87 3.85 3.86 22.56
N PHE A 88 4.21 3.70 23.83
CA PHE A 88 4.98 2.53 24.28
C PHE A 88 4.06 1.31 24.41
N CYS A 89 4.29 0.32 23.56
CA CYS A 89 3.62 -0.97 23.63
C CYS A 89 4.41 -1.90 24.57
N ASP A 90 4.00 -1.99 25.84
CA ASP A 90 4.62 -2.87 26.83
C ASP A 90 4.30 -4.35 26.51
N GLN A 91 5.35 -5.15 26.34
CA GLN A 91 5.31 -6.58 26.04
C GLN A 91 5.79 -7.44 27.23
N SER A 92 5.97 -6.84 28.41
CA SER A 92 6.58 -7.50 29.56
C SER A 92 5.78 -8.69 30.10
N GLU A 93 4.45 -8.59 30.14
CA GLU A 93 3.59 -9.66 30.68
C GLU A 93 3.49 -10.84 29.71
N GLU A 94 3.19 -10.56 28.43
CA GLU A 94 3.17 -11.53 27.34
C GLU A 94 4.52 -12.22 27.22
N GLY A 95 5.60 -11.44 27.28
CA GLY A 95 6.97 -11.93 27.22
C GLY A 95 7.29 -12.85 28.37
N ARG A 96 6.85 -12.52 29.59
CA ARG A 96 7.06 -13.37 30.75
C ARG A 96 6.32 -14.70 30.62
N LYS A 97 5.07 -14.68 30.17
CA LYS A 97 4.29 -15.90 29.91
C LYS A 97 4.98 -16.77 28.87
N ALA A 98 5.38 -16.20 27.74
CA ALA A 98 6.10 -16.92 26.68
C ALA A 98 7.43 -17.50 27.19
N TYR A 99 8.23 -16.70 27.90
CA TYR A 99 9.50 -17.15 28.48
C TYR A 99 9.35 -18.34 29.43
N GLU A 100 8.28 -18.36 30.24
CA GLU A 100 8.02 -19.41 31.22
C GLU A 100 7.38 -20.67 30.63
N GLN A 101 6.57 -20.54 29.58
CA GLN A 101 5.70 -21.61 29.08
C GLN A 101 6.13 -22.16 27.72
N ASP A 102 6.73 -21.32 26.86
CA ASP A 102 7.03 -21.70 25.48
C ASP A 102 8.36 -22.44 25.34
N CYS A 103 8.49 -23.07 24.18
CA CYS A 103 9.66 -23.82 23.80
C CYS A 103 9.96 -23.62 22.32
N ILE A 104 11.22 -23.84 21.94
CA ILE A 104 11.67 -23.68 20.56
C ILE A 104 12.53 -24.86 20.14
N ASP A 105 12.38 -25.25 18.88
CA ASP A 105 13.22 -26.29 18.30
C ASP A 105 14.67 -25.82 18.22
N CYS A 106 15.55 -26.57 18.88
CA CYS A 106 16.98 -26.29 18.93
C CYS A 106 17.79 -27.44 18.30
N VAL A 107 19.06 -27.15 18.07
CA VAL A 107 20.07 -28.16 17.75
C VAL A 107 21.30 -27.96 18.63
N ARG A 108 21.88 -29.06 19.09
CA ARG A 108 23.24 -29.04 19.61
C ARG A 108 24.21 -29.16 18.44
N THR A 109 25.07 -28.17 18.30
CA THR A 109 26.09 -28.11 17.27
C THR A 109 27.25 -29.09 17.57
N PRO A 110 28.08 -29.45 16.57
CA PRO A 110 29.21 -30.37 16.79
C PRO A 110 30.27 -29.86 17.79
N ASP A 111 30.37 -28.54 17.96
CA ASP A 111 31.19 -27.84 18.95
C ASP A 111 30.51 -27.73 20.33
N GLY A 112 29.30 -28.28 20.47
CA GLY A 112 28.63 -28.45 21.76
C GLY A 112 27.67 -27.35 22.17
N ARG A 113 27.63 -26.21 21.44
CA ARG A 113 26.68 -25.11 21.65
C ARG A 113 25.25 -25.57 21.35
N ILE A 114 24.27 -24.98 22.02
CA ILE A 114 22.85 -25.16 21.71
C ILE A 114 22.38 -23.88 21.04
N ILE A 115 21.78 -24.01 19.86
CA ILE A 115 21.26 -22.88 19.09
C ILE A 115 19.87 -23.19 18.58
N SER A 116 19.06 -22.14 18.40
CA SER A 116 17.75 -22.24 17.74
C SER A 116 17.90 -22.80 16.32
N CYS A 117 16.93 -23.61 15.87
CA CYS A 117 16.88 -24.08 14.50
C CYS A 117 16.64 -22.95 13.48
N HIS A 118 16.23 -21.77 13.94
CA HIS A 118 16.06 -20.56 13.13
C HIS A 118 17.36 -19.74 13.01
N ALA A 119 18.34 -19.96 13.90
CA ALA A 119 19.60 -19.24 13.89
C ALA A 119 20.25 -19.26 12.50
N TYR A 120 20.58 -18.09 11.96
CA TYR A 120 21.09 -17.93 10.59
C TYR A 120 22.26 -18.87 10.29
N GLU A 121 23.16 -19.08 11.25
CA GLU A 121 24.32 -19.96 11.07
C GLU A 121 23.95 -21.41 10.71
N PHE A 122 22.83 -21.89 11.25
CA PHE A 122 22.25 -23.21 10.97
C PHE A 122 21.29 -23.16 9.79
N SER A 123 20.28 -22.29 9.84
CA SER A 123 19.14 -22.28 8.92
C SER A 123 19.53 -21.99 7.48
N ARG A 124 20.64 -21.27 7.24
CA ARG A 124 21.19 -21.06 5.88
C ARG A 124 21.65 -22.34 5.17
N ARG A 125 21.97 -23.42 5.91
CA ARG A 125 22.56 -24.67 5.36
C ARG A 125 21.73 -25.91 5.69
N TYR A 126 21.11 -25.92 6.85
CA TYR A 126 20.43 -27.07 7.43
C TYR A 126 18.98 -26.73 7.76
N LYS A 127 18.17 -27.77 7.91
CA LYS A 127 16.82 -27.68 8.44
C LYS A 127 16.53 -28.85 9.35
N LEU A 128 15.74 -28.60 10.39
CA LEU A 128 15.18 -29.64 11.25
C LEU A 128 13.85 -30.09 10.64
N HIS A 129 13.66 -31.40 10.48
CA HIS A 129 12.43 -31.99 9.96
C HIS A 129 12.28 -33.39 10.55
N ASP A 130 11.11 -33.72 11.08
CA ASP A 130 10.80 -35.00 11.75
C ASP A 130 11.87 -35.43 12.77
N GLY A 131 12.28 -34.50 13.63
CA GLY A 131 13.30 -34.74 14.65
C GLY A 131 14.68 -35.11 14.08
N LYS A 132 14.98 -34.74 12.84
CA LYS A 132 16.26 -35.03 12.16
C LYS A 132 16.78 -33.82 11.40
N VAL A 133 18.11 -33.67 11.37
CA VAL A 133 18.77 -32.57 10.66
C VAL A 133 19.16 -32.98 9.23
N TYR A 134 18.67 -32.20 8.27
CA TYR A 134 18.94 -32.34 6.84
C TYR A 134 19.70 -31.14 6.32
N ARG A 135 20.54 -31.35 5.29
CA ARG A 135 21.04 -30.22 4.49
C ARG A 135 19.94 -29.78 3.54
N ARG A 136 19.64 -28.48 3.48
CA ARG A 136 18.54 -27.92 2.66
C ARG A 136 18.74 -28.21 1.18
N SER A 137 19.93 -27.92 0.69
CA SER A 137 20.30 -28.12 -0.72
C SER A 137 21.57 -28.93 -0.85
N PHE A 138 21.48 -30.08 -1.53
CA PHE A 138 22.60 -30.98 -1.78
C PHE A 138 22.59 -31.48 -3.23
N GLY A 139 23.77 -31.43 -3.88
CA GLY A 139 23.92 -31.81 -5.29
C GLY A 139 23.34 -30.78 -6.24
N VAL A 140 23.43 -31.07 -7.54
CA VAL A 140 23.02 -30.17 -8.63
C VAL A 140 21.52 -29.90 -8.63
N LEU A 141 20.71 -30.87 -8.22
CA LEU A 141 19.24 -30.73 -8.14
C LEU A 141 18.77 -30.03 -6.85
N HIS A 142 19.69 -29.62 -5.96
CA HIS A 142 19.36 -28.91 -4.71
C HIS A 142 18.36 -29.61 -3.79
N HIS A 143 18.20 -30.93 -3.90
CA HIS A 143 17.31 -31.69 -3.03
C HIS A 143 17.84 -31.76 -1.59
N GLN A 144 16.91 -31.89 -0.64
CA GLN A 144 17.26 -32.15 0.75
C GLN A 144 17.97 -33.50 0.89
N LYS A 145 19.02 -33.55 1.71
CA LYS A 145 19.73 -34.80 1.98
C LYS A 145 20.27 -34.87 3.39
N ARG A 146 20.13 -36.04 4.00
CA ARG A 146 20.78 -36.36 5.29
C ARG A 146 22.23 -36.75 5.04
N THR A 147 23.15 -35.84 5.35
CA THR A 147 24.59 -36.01 5.08
C THR A 147 25.34 -36.44 6.34
N LYS A 148 26.58 -36.92 6.20
CA LYS A 148 27.45 -37.20 7.37
C LYS A 148 27.61 -35.97 8.27
N LYS A 149 27.70 -34.76 7.69
CA LYS A 149 27.79 -33.50 8.45
C LYS A 149 26.49 -33.16 9.17
N SER A 150 25.33 -33.35 8.52
CA SER A 150 24.04 -33.03 9.16
C SER A 150 23.73 -33.98 10.32
N LYS A 151 24.16 -35.25 10.24
CA LYS A 151 24.05 -36.22 11.35
C LYS A 151 24.85 -35.86 12.61
N LYS A 152 25.79 -34.92 12.53
CA LYS A 152 26.58 -34.47 13.70
C LYS A 152 25.81 -33.49 14.59
N TYR A 153 24.75 -32.88 14.09
CA TYR A 153 23.88 -32.02 14.88
C TYR A 153 22.90 -32.90 15.64
N LEU A 154 22.78 -32.67 16.95
CA LEU A 154 21.78 -33.36 17.77
C LEU A 154 20.51 -32.52 17.79
N PRO A 155 19.38 -33.01 17.27
CA PRO A 155 18.11 -32.29 17.35
C PRO A 155 17.58 -32.28 18.78
N LEU A 156 17.08 -31.12 19.22
CA LEU A 156 16.50 -30.88 20.53
C LEU A 156 15.13 -30.22 20.30
N PRO A 157 14.09 -30.99 19.94
CA PRO A 157 12.76 -30.43 19.71
C PRO A 157 12.15 -29.91 21.01
N ASN A 158 11.31 -28.87 20.94
CA ASN A 158 10.63 -28.28 22.10
C ASN A 158 11.59 -27.95 23.26
N TYR A 159 12.73 -27.33 22.96
CA TYR A 159 13.70 -26.96 23.98
C TYR A 159 13.20 -25.74 24.78
N PRO A 160 13.14 -25.79 26.13
CA PRO A 160 12.60 -24.69 26.94
C PRO A 160 13.37 -23.38 26.74
N LEU A 161 12.65 -22.27 26.58
CA LEU A 161 13.27 -20.96 26.37
C LEU A 161 14.16 -20.52 27.54
N GLN A 162 13.74 -20.78 28.79
CA GLN A 162 14.53 -20.50 30.00
C GLN A 162 15.90 -21.20 30.04
N LYS A 163 16.07 -22.28 29.27
CA LYS A 163 17.37 -22.97 29.16
C LYS A 163 18.24 -22.41 28.05
N LEU A 164 17.62 -21.86 27.01
CA LEU A 164 18.31 -21.26 25.87
C LEU A 164 18.76 -19.83 26.19
N TYR A 165 17.91 -19.08 26.88
CA TYR A 165 18.12 -17.71 27.33
C TYR A 165 18.16 -17.72 28.86
N PRO A 166 19.34 -17.56 29.49
CA PRO A 166 19.47 -17.71 30.95
C PRO A 166 18.73 -16.65 31.77
N THR A 167 18.44 -15.49 31.19
CA THR A 167 17.73 -14.38 31.83
C THR A 167 16.55 -13.95 30.98
N PHE A 168 15.53 -13.40 31.64
CA PHE A 168 14.39 -12.79 30.98
C PHE A 168 14.81 -11.64 30.04
N ASP A 169 15.80 -10.84 30.45
CA ASP A 169 16.38 -9.77 29.63
C ASP A 169 16.99 -10.28 28.31
N SER A 170 17.81 -11.33 28.36
CA SER A 170 18.40 -11.95 27.16
C SER A 170 17.31 -12.53 26.25
N PHE A 171 16.25 -13.09 26.83
CA PHE A 171 15.09 -13.52 26.04
C PHE A 171 14.40 -12.33 25.34
N MET A 172 14.03 -11.29 26.07
CA MET A 172 13.29 -10.15 25.49
C MET A 172 14.11 -9.43 24.41
N THR A 173 15.40 -9.22 24.65
CA THR A 173 16.28 -8.47 23.75
C THR A 173 16.77 -9.29 22.55
N GLU A 174 17.16 -10.55 22.74
CA GLU A 174 17.76 -11.37 21.68
C GLU A 174 16.74 -12.22 20.90
N HIS A 175 15.63 -12.62 21.54
CA HIS A 175 14.60 -13.45 20.92
C HIS A 175 13.43 -12.62 20.39
N TRP A 176 12.89 -11.73 21.22
CA TRP A 176 11.74 -10.89 20.87
C TRP A 176 12.11 -9.52 20.30
N GLY A 177 13.38 -9.10 20.39
CA GLY A 177 13.83 -7.81 19.88
C GLY A 177 13.28 -6.61 20.65
N CYS A 178 12.76 -6.81 21.85
CA CYS A 178 12.18 -5.77 22.70
C CYS A 178 13.26 -5.21 23.63
N GLY A 179 13.51 -3.91 23.55
CA GLY A 179 14.42 -3.21 24.45
C GLY A 179 13.74 -2.83 25.76
N ALA A 180 14.52 -2.70 26.84
CA ALA A 180 14.03 -2.12 28.07
C ALA A 180 13.85 -0.61 27.93
N GLU A 181 12.67 -0.12 28.28
CA GLU A 181 12.36 1.30 28.40
C GLU A 181 13.05 1.87 29.65
N LYS A 182 13.60 3.08 29.54
CA LYS A 182 14.53 3.63 30.53
C LYS A 182 13.86 4.07 31.83
N GLU A 183 12.60 4.51 31.77
CA GLU A 183 11.89 5.10 32.91
C GLU A 183 11.11 4.06 33.73
N THR A 184 10.44 3.14 33.05
CA THR A 184 9.55 2.11 33.60
C THR A 184 10.27 0.78 33.79
N GLY A 185 11.32 0.51 33.02
CA GLY A 185 11.99 -0.80 32.98
C GLY A 185 11.17 -1.90 32.28
N GLY A 186 10.03 -1.56 31.66
CA GLY A 186 9.24 -2.47 30.84
C GLY A 186 9.96 -2.80 29.53
N TYR A 187 9.71 -3.97 28.96
CA TYR A 187 10.24 -4.38 27.67
C TYR A 187 9.17 -4.21 26.60
N GLY A 188 9.51 -3.54 25.50
CA GLY A 188 8.54 -3.30 24.45
C GLY A 188 9.15 -2.55 23.27
N TYR A 189 8.27 -1.94 22.50
CA TYR A 189 8.62 -1.09 21.37
C TYR A 189 7.63 0.07 21.25
N TYR A 190 8.08 1.16 20.64
CA TYR A 190 7.23 2.30 20.35
C TYR A 190 6.54 2.09 19.01
N THR A 191 5.24 2.34 18.97
CA THR A 191 4.43 2.28 17.75
C THR A 191 3.60 3.54 17.64
N ASN A 192 3.34 3.97 16.40
CA ASN A 192 2.27 4.91 16.16
C ASN A 192 0.93 4.16 16.20
N PRO A 193 0.05 4.38 17.20
CA PRO A 193 -1.25 3.70 17.28
C PRO A 193 -2.19 4.12 16.13
N TYR A 194 -1.90 5.26 15.48
CA TYR A 194 -2.61 5.76 14.31
C TYR A 194 -1.85 5.47 13.01
N GLY A 195 -0.79 4.65 13.05
CA GLY A 195 -0.03 4.28 11.85
C GLY A 195 -0.92 3.59 10.81
N GLN A 196 -0.97 4.16 9.61
CA GLN A 196 -1.72 3.63 8.47
C GLN A 196 -0.82 3.29 7.27
N TRP A 197 0.36 3.89 7.20
CA TRP A 197 1.27 3.72 6.06
C TRP A 197 2.73 3.68 6.48
N ASP A 198 3.55 2.91 5.75
CA ASP A 198 5.02 2.89 5.85
C ASP A 198 5.69 3.67 4.70
N TRP A 199 4.93 3.97 3.63
CA TRP A 199 5.35 4.75 2.47
C TRP A 199 4.14 5.25 1.66
N TRP A 200 4.28 6.40 0.97
CA TRP A 200 3.25 6.92 0.06
C TRP A 200 3.84 7.68 -1.15
N GLN A 201 3.00 7.88 -2.17
CA GLN A 201 3.28 8.76 -3.32
C GLN A 201 1.99 9.33 -3.94
N VAL A 202 2.07 10.50 -4.57
CA VAL A 202 0.91 11.13 -5.24
C VAL A 202 0.52 10.34 -6.50
N GLY A 203 -0.75 9.96 -6.63
CA GLY A 203 -1.27 9.20 -7.76
C GLY A 203 -0.84 7.74 -7.73
N GLY A 204 0.44 7.44 -7.95
CA GLY A 204 1.01 6.10 -7.92
C GLY A 204 0.28 5.10 -8.82
N ARG A 205 -0.35 4.09 -8.21
CA ARG A 205 -1.23 3.11 -8.89
C ARG A 205 -2.61 3.65 -9.27
N TRP A 206 -3.00 4.80 -8.75
CA TRP A 206 -4.24 5.52 -9.06
C TRP A 206 -3.97 6.95 -9.58
N PRO A 207 -3.15 7.13 -10.64
CA PRO A 207 -2.78 8.46 -11.13
C PRO A 207 -3.90 9.11 -11.97
N LEU A 208 -4.92 8.34 -12.38
CA LEU A 208 -6.04 8.80 -13.21
C LEU A 208 -7.33 8.89 -12.40
N CYS A 209 -7.27 9.59 -11.27
CA CYS A 209 -8.40 9.66 -10.33
C CYS A 209 -9.46 10.67 -10.78
N PHE A 210 -9.02 11.85 -11.23
CA PHE A 210 -9.90 12.98 -11.58
C PHE A 210 -9.78 13.37 -13.05
N LEU A 211 -10.90 13.85 -13.61
CA LEU A 211 -10.95 14.40 -14.96
C LEU A 211 -11.08 15.93 -14.90
N VAL A 212 -10.17 16.63 -15.57
CA VAL A 212 -10.16 18.10 -15.65
C VAL A 212 -9.96 18.57 -17.08
N LYS A 213 -10.25 19.85 -17.37
CA LYS A 213 -9.90 20.45 -18.66
C LYS A 213 -8.38 20.45 -18.88
N ASN A 214 -7.96 20.39 -20.14
CA ASN A 214 -6.54 20.34 -20.50
C ASN A 214 -5.70 21.51 -19.98
N ASP A 215 -6.31 22.69 -19.87
CA ASP A 215 -5.69 23.94 -19.41
C ASP A 215 -5.90 24.20 -17.90
N CYS A 216 -6.44 23.23 -17.15
CA CYS A 216 -6.66 23.38 -15.72
C CYS A 216 -5.34 23.62 -14.96
N ALA A 217 -5.24 24.77 -14.31
CA ALA A 217 -4.04 25.21 -13.61
C ALA A 217 -3.84 24.52 -12.26
N SER A 218 -4.92 24.06 -11.60
CA SER A 218 -4.83 23.37 -10.31
C SER A 218 -4.50 21.88 -10.45
N ALA A 219 -4.23 21.40 -11.66
CA ALA A 219 -4.13 19.98 -11.90
C ALA A 219 -2.80 19.43 -11.36
N VAL A 220 -2.89 18.37 -10.58
CA VAL A 220 -1.76 17.64 -9.99
C VAL A 220 -1.62 16.35 -10.77
N VAL A 221 -0.57 16.22 -11.56
CA VAL A 221 -0.33 15.06 -12.44
C VAL A 221 -0.03 13.82 -11.61
N GLY A 222 0.71 13.98 -10.50
CA GLY A 222 1.18 12.87 -9.68
C GLY A 222 2.32 12.08 -10.32
N GLU A 223 2.70 11.00 -9.64
CA GLU A 223 3.80 10.12 -10.00
C GLU A 223 3.27 8.79 -10.52
N PRO A 224 3.79 8.25 -11.63
CA PRO A 224 3.34 6.96 -12.15
C PRO A 224 3.89 5.81 -11.30
N ALA A 225 3.07 4.78 -11.03
CA ALA A 225 3.57 3.55 -10.42
C ALA A 225 4.61 2.84 -11.29
N CYS A 226 5.65 2.31 -10.64
CA CYS A 226 6.73 1.53 -11.28
C CYS A 226 6.19 0.37 -12.16
N SER A 227 5.05 -0.22 -11.81
CA SER A 227 4.46 -1.36 -12.52
C SER A 227 3.48 -0.97 -13.64
N SER A 228 3.12 0.32 -13.79
CA SER A 228 1.97 0.73 -14.59
C SER A 228 2.33 1.26 -15.99
N LYS A 229 3.08 0.46 -16.78
CA LYS A 229 3.23 0.74 -18.23
C LYS A 229 1.89 0.67 -19.01
N GLU A 230 0.85 0.10 -18.40
CA GLU A 230 -0.47 -0.10 -19.01
C GLU A 230 -1.51 0.96 -18.65
N GLN A 231 -1.45 1.57 -17.45
CA GLN A 231 -2.43 2.59 -17.04
C GLN A 231 -2.29 3.89 -17.85
N SER A 232 -1.12 4.17 -18.42
CA SER A 232 -0.87 5.32 -19.30
C SER A 232 -1.60 5.26 -20.66
N LYS A 233 -2.54 4.32 -20.85
CA LYS A 233 -3.28 4.11 -22.11
C LYS A 233 -4.76 4.49 -22.03
N GLN A 234 -5.27 4.94 -20.88
CA GLN A 234 -6.67 5.35 -20.79
C GLN A 234 -6.84 6.73 -21.44
N GLU A 235 -7.39 6.74 -22.66
CA GLU A 235 -7.70 7.97 -23.37
C GLU A 235 -8.76 8.76 -22.60
N ALA A 236 -8.44 10.03 -22.31
CA ALA A 236 -9.39 10.97 -21.76
C ALA A 236 -10.35 11.47 -22.85
N PRO A 237 -11.58 11.87 -22.51
CA PRO A 237 -12.47 12.57 -23.44
C PRO A 237 -11.83 13.82 -24.05
N ASP A 238 -12.24 14.16 -25.28
CA ASP A 238 -11.73 15.34 -25.99
C ASP A 238 -11.85 16.62 -25.16
N GLY A 239 -10.75 17.35 -25.02
CA GLY A 239 -10.66 18.58 -24.23
C GLY A 239 -10.34 18.35 -22.74
N TYR A 240 -10.23 17.11 -22.30
CA TYR A 240 -9.95 16.73 -20.91
C TYR A 240 -8.67 15.91 -20.77
N ARG A 241 -8.16 15.88 -19.55
CA ARG A 241 -7.05 15.03 -19.12
C ARG A 241 -7.32 14.41 -17.75
N TRP A 242 -6.77 13.23 -17.54
CA TRP A 242 -6.76 12.54 -16.25
C TRP A 242 -5.60 13.03 -15.39
N VAL A 243 -5.88 13.24 -14.10
CA VAL A 243 -4.91 13.76 -13.12
C VAL A 243 -5.11 13.09 -11.75
N ALA A 244 -4.06 13.11 -10.93
CA ALA A 244 -4.08 12.58 -9.57
C ALA A 244 -4.78 13.51 -8.58
N GLY A 245 -4.79 14.83 -8.84
CA GLY A 245 -5.48 15.80 -8.00
C GLY A 245 -5.93 17.05 -8.73
N ALA A 246 -6.93 17.74 -8.18
CA ALA A 246 -7.44 19.02 -8.65
C ALA A 246 -8.34 19.67 -7.59
N ARG A 247 -8.62 20.97 -7.71
CA ARG A 247 -9.63 21.61 -6.85
C ARG A 247 -10.99 21.00 -7.13
N LYS A 248 -11.82 20.86 -6.10
CA LYS A 248 -13.17 20.28 -6.20
C LYS A 248 -14.00 20.93 -7.30
N CYS A 249 -13.93 22.25 -7.44
CA CYS A 249 -14.66 23.02 -8.46
C CYS A 249 -14.14 22.86 -9.90
N ASP A 250 -12.88 22.46 -10.07
CA ASP A 250 -12.24 22.28 -11.38
C ASP A 250 -12.45 20.87 -11.96
N ILE A 251 -12.93 19.93 -11.15
CA ILE A 251 -13.19 18.54 -11.54
C ILE A 251 -14.48 18.46 -12.36
N ALA A 252 -14.39 17.85 -13.54
CA ALA A 252 -15.50 17.64 -14.44
C ALA A 252 -16.33 16.39 -14.03
N TRP A 253 -16.98 16.46 -12.87
CA TRP A 253 -17.70 15.34 -12.25
C TRP A 253 -18.68 14.63 -13.18
N GLU A 254 -19.53 15.39 -13.88
CA GLU A 254 -20.53 14.82 -14.81
C GLU A 254 -19.86 14.10 -15.99
N VAL A 255 -18.85 14.73 -16.62
CA VAL A 255 -18.12 14.13 -17.74
C VAL A 255 -17.39 12.85 -17.29
N MET A 256 -16.80 12.89 -16.09
CA MET A 256 -16.15 11.73 -15.48
C MET A 256 -17.15 10.59 -15.23
N LYS A 257 -18.35 10.91 -14.73
CA LYS A 257 -19.42 9.94 -14.46
C LYS A 257 -19.95 9.30 -15.73
N GLU A 258 -20.23 10.10 -16.75
CA GLU A 258 -20.66 9.61 -18.07
C GLU A 258 -19.61 8.71 -18.72
N PHE A 259 -18.33 9.12 -18.65
CA PHE A 259 -17.24 8.33 -19.19
C PHE A 259 -17.09 6.98 -18.47
N LYS A 260 -17.08 6.97 -17.12
CA LYS A 260 -17.01 5.73 -16.33
C LYS A 260 -18.22 4.84 -16.60
N ARG A 261 -19.43 5.41 -16.64
CA ARG A 261 -20.66 4.67 -17.00
C ARG A 261 -20.53 3.98 -18.35
N LYS A 262 -20.11 4.70 -19.39
CA LYS A 262 -19.91 4.12 -20.73
C LYS A 262 -18.91 2.96 -20.69
N LYS A 263 -17.76 3.15 -20.03
CA LYS A 263 -16.71 2.12 -19.93
C LYS A 263 -17.17 0.88 -19.19
N TYR A 264 -17.88 1.02 -18.08
CA TYR A 264 -18.39 -0.12 -17.34
C TYR A 264 -19.55 -0.82 -18.07
N THR A 265 -20.37 -0.09 -18.82
CA THR A 265 -21.38 -0.72 -19.71
C THR A 265 -20.72 -1.57 -20.80
N GLU A 266 -19.69 -1.06 -21.48
CA GLU A 266 -18.92 -1.83 -22.47
C GLU A 266 -18.28 -3.08 -21.84
N GLN A 267 -17.73 -2.92 -20.63
CA GLN A 267 -17.12 -4.02 -19.88
C GLN A 267 -18.14 -5.08 -19.45
N PHE A 268 -19.33 -4.67 -18.99
CA PHE A 268 -20.41 -5.56 -18.59
C PHE A 268 -20.87 -6.45 -19.74
N HIS A 269 -21.17 -5.87 -20.91
CA HIS A 269 -21.59 -6.66 -22.07
C HIS A 269 -20.52 -7.62 -22.56
N ARG A 270 -19.24 -7.22 -22.45
CA ARG A 270 -18.11 -8.13 -22.74
C ARG A 270 -18.07 -9.31 -21.76
N TYR A 271 -18.38 -9.09 -20.49
CA TYR A 271 -18.48 -10.16 -19.50
C TYR A 271 -19.69 -11.07 -19.74
N GLU A 272 -20.84 -10.51 -20.13
CA GLU A 272 -21.99 -11.32 -20.58
C GLU A 272 -21.62 -12.23 -21.74
N GLU A 273 -20.92 -11.72 -22.76
CA GLU A 273 -20.47 -12.50 -23.92
C GLU A 273 -19.51 -13.62 -23.51
N TRP A 274 -18.49 -13.33 -22.70
CA TRP A 274 -17.53 -14.33 -22.22
C TRP A 274 -18.21 -15.42 -21.40
N PHE A 275 -19.17 -15.04 -20.55
CA PHE A 275 -19.93 -15.99 -19.75
C PHE A 275 -20.83 -16.88 -20.62
N ALA A 276 -21.56 -16.28 -21.58
CA ALA A 276 -22.45 -17.00 -22.48
C ALA A 276 -21.71 -17.97 -23.42
N THR A 277 -20.54 -17.58 -23.92
CA THR A 277 -19.72 -18.40 -24.82
C THR A 277 -18.85 -19.42 -24.09
N GLY A 278 -18.57 -19.19 -22.81
CA GLY A 278 -17.61 -19.98 -22.03
C GLY A 278 -16.15 -19.75 -22.44
N VAL A 279 -15.86 -18.69 -23.21
CA VAL A 279 -14.53 -18.40 -23.75
C VAL A 279 -14.02 -17.07 -23.19
N ILE A 280 -12.90 -17.13 -22.46
CA ILE A 280 -12.14 -15.95 -22.05
C ILE A 280 -10.99 -15.74 -23.06
N PRO A 281 -10.78 -14.52 -23.60
CA PRO A 281 -9.64 -14.24 -24.47
C PRO A 281 -8.30 -14.53 -23.77
N GLU A 282 -7.32 -15.04 -24.52
CA GLU A 282 -6.03 -15.51 -23.99
C GLU A 282 -5.29 -14.45 -23.17
N GLU A 283 -5.42 -13.18 -23.55
CA GLU A 283 -4.84 -12.03 -22.82
C GLU A 283 -5.35 -11.89 -21.38
N TYR A 284 -6.53 -12.43 -21.05
CA TYR A 284 -7.11 -12.41 -19.71
C TYR A 284 -7.07 -13.77 -18.99
N ALA A 285 -6.72 -14.86 -19.68
CA ALA A 285 -6.84 -16.24 -19.17
C ALA A 285 -6.06 -16.50 -17.85
N ASN A 286 -4.97 -15.75 -17.62
CA ASN A 286 -4.16 -15.87 -16.39
C ASN A 286 -4.72 -15.08 -15.19
N LYS A 287 -5.66 -14.15 -15.43
CA LYS A 287 -6.19 -13.22 -14.43
C LYS A 287 -7.65 -13.53 -14.09
N VAL A 288 -8.43 -13.90 -15.10
CA VAL A 288 -9.88 -14.06 -15.03
C VAL A 288 -10.26 -15.54 -15.12
N ARG A 289 -11.25 -15.97 -14.34
CA ARG A 289 -11.77 -17.33 -14.32
C ARG A 289 -13.29 -17.33 -14.45
N LEU A 290 -13.80 -18.26 -15.25
CA LEU A 290 -15.22 -18.58 -15.31
C LEU A 290 -15.57 -19.51 -14.13
N THR A 291 -16.71 -19.25 -13.51
CA THR A 291 -17.30 -20.07 -12.45
C THR A 291 -18.74 -20.42 -12.82
N GLN A 292 -19.41 -21.24 -12.01
CA GLN A 292 -20.83 -21.55 -12.25
C GLN A 292 -21.72 -20.32 -12.08
N ASP A 293 -21.32 -19.40 -11.19
CA ASP A 293 -22.15 -18.25 -10.78
C ASP A 293 -21.76 -16.94 -11.48
N GLY A 294 -20.70 -16.93 -12.29
CA GLY A 294 -20.23 -15.73 -12.96
C GLY A 294 -18.73 -15.74 -13.31
N ILE A 295 -18.15 -14.54 -13.38
CA ILE A 295 -16.74 -14.31 -13.70
C ILE A 295 -16.03 -13.74 -12.48
N VAL A 296 -14.86 -14.28 -12.15
CA VAL A 296 -14.04 -13.87 -11.01
C VAL A 296 -12.60 -13.56 -11.41
N SER A 297 -11.94 -12.67 -10.69
CA SER A 297 -10.52 -12.32 -10.88
C SER A 297 -9.89 -12.02 -9.52
N PHE A 298 -8.80 -12.71 -9.17
CA PHE A 298 -8.09 -12.55 -7.90
C PHE A 298 -8.95 -12.61 -6.62
N GLY A 299 -10.12 -13.25 -6.68
CA GLY A 299 -11.08 -13.34 -5.56
C GLY A 299 -12.28 -12.39 -5.71
N ASP A 300 -12.15 -11.36 -6.55
CA ASP A 300 -13.23 -10.41 -6.82
C ASP A 300 -14.21 -10.95 -7.85
N CYS A 301 -15.50 -10.80 -7.56
CA CYS A 301 -16.56 -11.12 -8.49
C CYS A 301 -16.73 -9.96 -9.49
N LEU A 302 -16.35 -10.18 -10.75
CA LEU A 302 -16.41 -9.17 -11.81
C LEU A 302 -17.79 -9.10 -12.47
N TYR A 303 -18.50 -10.22 -12.55
CA TYR A 303 -19.83 -10.33 -13.14
C TYR A 303 -20.57 -11.51 -12.50
N ARG A 304 -21.85 -11.34 -12.17
CA ARG A 304 -22.72 -12.44 -11.71
C ARG A 304 -23.75 -12.81 -12.77
N ASN A 305 -23.97 -14.10 -12.95
CA ASN A 305 -25.00 -14.57 -13.87
C ASN A 305 -26.40 -14.07 -13.42
N GLY A 306 -27.12 -13.43 -14.32
CA GLY A 306 -28.43 -12.84 -14.03
C GLY A 306 -28.40 -11.46 -13.35
N GLU A 307 -27.22 -10.88 -13.13
CA GLU A 307 -27.08 -9.48 -12.72
C GLU A 307 -27.51 -8.55 -13.86
N THR A 308 -28.24 -7.50 -13.53
CA THR A 308 -28.61 -6.44 -14.50
C THR A 308 -27.48 -5.42 -14.63
N LEU A 309 -27.41 -4.72 -15.77
CA LEU A 309 -26.46 -3.63 -15.97
C LEU A 309 -26.56 -2.56 -14.86
N GLU A 310 -27.77 -2.25 -14.40
CA GLU A 310 -27.98 -1.26 -13.33
C GLU A 310 -27.41 -1.73 -12.00
N GLN A 311 -27.61 -3.00 -11.62
CA GLN A 311 -27.01 -3.59 -10.43
C GLN A 311 -25.47 -3.57 -10.50
N HIS A 312 -24.92 -3.88 -11.68
CA HIS A 312 -23.48 -3.86 -11.90
C HIS A 312 -22.89 -2.45 -11.77
N LEU A 313 -23.54 -1.45 -12.37
CA LEU A 313 -23.12 -0.04 -12.27
C LEU A 313 -23.22 0.48 -10.83
N ASN A 314 -24.29 0.13 -10.11
CA ASN A 314 -24.46 0.51 -8.70
C ASN A 314 -23.35 -0.07 -7.82
N LYS A 315 -22.98 -1.35 -8.05
CA LYS A 315 -21.85 -1.98 -7.33
C LYS A 315 -20.51 -1.26 -7.55
N LEU A 316 -20.35 -0.60 -8.69
CA LEU A 316 -19.15 0.20 -9.01
C LEU A 316 -19.29 1.67 -8.60
N GLY A 317 -20.31 2.01 -7.81
CA GLY A 317 -20.57 3.39 -7.36
C GLY A 317 -21.07 4.31 -8.46
N ILE A 318 -21.46 3.79 -9.63
CA ILE A 318 -21.98 4.55 -10.76
C ILE A 318 -23.49 4.49 -10.77
N SER A 319 -24.10 5.19 -9.82
CA SER A 319 -25.55 5.35 -9.72
C SER A 319 -25.94 6.82 -9.85
N ASP A 320 -27.22 7.11 -10.11
CA ASP A 320 -27.69 8.50 -10.13
C ASP A 320 -27.67 9.14 -8.73
N GLN A 321 -27.66 8.31 -7.67
CA GLN A 321 -27.57 8.74 -6.27
C GLN A 321 -26.15 9.13 -5.84
N ASN A 322 -25.12 8.65 -6.54
CA ASN A 322 -23.74 9.02 -6.26
C ASN A 322 -23.26 10.14 -7.21
N PRO A 323 -23.13 11.39 -6.75
CA PRO A 323 -22.63 12.50 -7.57
C PRO A 323 -21.12 12.39 -7.87
N TYR A 324 -20.36 11.69 -7.02
CA TYR A 324 -18.90 11.64 -7.11
C TYR A 324 -18.46 10.20 -7.40
N PRO A 325 -18.11 9.86 -8.67
CA PRO A 325 -17.74 8.50 -9.02
C PRO A 325 -16.28 8.22 -8.63
N ILE A 326 -15.97 8.31 -7.34
CA ILE A 326 -14.65 8.05 -6.75
C ILE A 326 -14.70 6.72 -5.99
N ASP A 327 -13.69 5.90 -6.26
CA ASP A 327 -13.45 4.64 -5.59
C ASP A 327 -12.09 4.73 -4.89
N THR A 328 -12.12 4.82 -3.57
CA THR A 328 -10.95 5.01 -2.71
C THR A 328 -11.03 4.08 -1.51
N PHE A 329 -9.89 3.62 -0.98
CA PHE A 329 -9.89 2.78 0.23
C PHE A 329 -10.07 3.61 1.50
N ALA A 330 -9.45 4.78 1.52
CA ALA A 330 -9.54 5.72 2.64
C ALA A 330 -9.73 7.16 2.14
N TYR A 331 -10.13 8.04 3.04
CA TYR A 331 -10.08 9.48 2.87
C TYR A 331 -9.53 10.16 4.13
N VAL A 332 -8.92 11.32 3.96
CA VAL A 332 -8.32 12.09 5.06
C VAL A 332 -8.42 13.58 4.78
N ASP A 333 -8.72 14.35 5.81
CA ASP A 333 -8.60 15.80 5.82
C ASP A 333 -7.93 16.29 7.11
N ALA A 334 -8.07 17.58 7.42
CA ALA A 334 -7.42 18.17 8.59
C ALA A 334 -7.96 17.63 9.93
N ASP A 335 -9.14 17.00 9.93
CA ASP A 335 -9.79 16.52 11.14
C ASP A 335 -9.40 15.07 11.44
N ASP A 336 -9.63 14.14 10.52
CA ASP A 336 -9.35 12.71 10.78
C ASP A 336 -9.16 11.85 9.53
N TRP A 337 -8.59 10.66 9.73
CA TRP A 337 -8.49 9.59 8.74
C TRP A 337 -9.66 8.61 8.87
N ASN A 338 -10.25 8.23 7.74
CA ASN A 338 -11.33 7.24 7.70
C ASN A 338 -11.09 6.24 6.56
N ASP A 339 -11.32 4.97 6.81
CA ASP A 339 -11.13 3.90 5.82
C ASP A 339 -12.19 2.79 5.88
N HIS A 340 -12.23 2.00 4.82
CA HIS A 340 -13.19 0.90 4.66
C HIS A 340 -12.87 -0.34 5.52
N GLY A 341 -11.73 -0.36 6.20
CA GLY A 341 -11.21 -1.49 6.97
C GLY A 341 -10.70 -2.65 6.11
N TRP A 342 -9.61 -3.28 6.55
CA TRP A 342 -9.06 -4.47 5.91
C TRP A 342 -9.86 -5.74 6.26
N GLY A 343 -10.14 -6.57 5.25
CA GLY A 343 -10.59 -7.96 5.48
C GLY A 343 -12.07 -8.16 5.80
N HIS A 344 -12.92 -7.14 5.63
CA HIS A 344 -14.37 -7.33 5.69
C HIS A 344 -14.92 -7.83 4.36
N GLU A 345 -15.73 -8.90 4.38
CA GLU A 345 -16.56 -9.27 3.22
C GLU A 345 -17.44 -8.07 2.87
N SER A 346 -17.17 -7.45 1.71
CA SER A 346 -17.98 -6.35 1.20
C SER A 346 -19.30 -6.91 0.68
N SER A 347 -20.33 -6.82 1.53
CA SER A 347 -21.70 -6.91 1.01
C SER A 347 -21.95 -5.71 0.11
N ALA A 348 -22.86 -5.86 -0.86
CA ALA A 348 -23.25 -4.76 -1.74
C ALA A 348 -23.70 -3.52 -0.92
N ASP A 349 -24.38 -3.75 0.21
CA ASP A 349 -24.84 -2.69 1.11
C ASP A 349 -23.69 -1.92 1.76
N LYS A 350 -22.61 -2.62 2.18
CA LYS A 350 -21.43 -1.97 2.76
C LYS A 350 -20.65 -1.17 1.73
N ALA A 351 -20.50 -1.68 0.51
CA ALA A 351 -19.88 -0.96 -0.58
C ALA A 351 -20.68 0.31 -0.92
N GLN A 352 -22.02 0.21 -0.95
CA GLN A 352 -22.87 1.37 -1.20
C GLN A 352 -22.82 2.39 -0.06
N ALA A 353 -22.79 1.94 1.18
CA ALA A 353 -22.61 2.82 2.34
C ALA A 353 -21.29 3.59 2.25
N TRP A 354 -20.22 2.91 1.85
CA TRP A 354 -18.91 3.54 1.64
C TRP A 354 -18.91 4.59 0.53
N PHE A 355 -19.53 4.30 -0.63
CA PHE A 355 -19.68 5.30 -1.68
C PHE A 355 -20.46 6.53 -1.21
N ASN A 356 -21.49 6.33 -0.39
CA ASN A 356 -22.26 7.44 0.18
C ASN A 356 -21.43 8.26 1.17
N GLU A 357 -20.62 7.60 2.00
CA GLU A 357 -19.73 8.25 2.97
C GLU A 357 -18.66 9.09 2.27
N VAL A 358 -17.98 8.52 1.27
CA VAL A 358 -17.01 9.26 0.44
C VAL A 358 -17.69 10.42 -0.30
N ALA A 359 -18.92 10.22 -0.80
CA ALA A 359 -19.65 11.29 -1.47
C ALA A 359 -20.06 12.41 -0.51
N GLU A 360 -20.47 12.07 0.71
CA GLU A 360 -20.77 13.03 1.78
C GLU A 360 -19.52 13.82 2.15
N PHE A 361 -18.40 13.14 2.38
CA PHE A 361 -17.09 13.76 2.62
C PHE A 361 -16.76 14.78 1.53
N ILE A 362 -16.77 14.38 0.25
CA ILE A 362 -16.49 15.30 -0.87
C ILE A 362 -17.50 16.45 -0.90
N SER A 363 -18.78 16.20 -0.63
CA SER A 363 -19.83 17.23 -0.66
C SER A 363 -19.61 18.33 0.37
N GLN A 364 -19.11 17.97 1.56
CA GLN A 364 -18.86 18.88 2.69
C GLN A 364 -17.61 19.75 2.47
N GLN A 365 -16.67 19.30 1.63
CA GLN A 365 -15.47 20.08 1.32
C GLN A 365 -15.82 21.39 0.56
N PRO A 366 -15.16 22.51 0.87
CA PRO A 366 -15.22 23.72 0.06
C PRO A 366 -14.86 23.49 -1.43
N ASP A 367 -15.42 24.31 -2.31
CA ASP A 367 -15.15 24.25 -3.76
C ASP A 367 -13.67 24.45 -4.11
N GLU A 368 -12.96 25.25 -3.32
CA GLU A 368 -11.54 25.54 -3.49
C GLU A 368 -10.62 24.46 -2.89
N THR A 369 -11.16 23.47 -2.17
CA THR A 369 -10.37 22.39 -1.58
C THR A 369 -9.69 21.57 -2.67
N LEU A 370 -8.40 21.32 -2.51
CA LEU A 370 -7.63 20.45 -3.39
C LEU A 370 -7.88 19.00 -2.99
N LEU A 371 -8.46 18.22 -3.89
CA LEU A 371 -8.62 16.78 -3.72
C LEU A 371 -7.46 16.07 -4.43
N VAL A 372 -6.78 15.16 -3.73
CA VAL A 372 -5.61 14.44 -4.27
C VAL A 372 -5.71 12.96 -3.94
N SER A 373 -5.52 12.13 -4.97
CA SER A 373 -5.36 10.68 -4.84
C SER A 373 -3.91 10.36 -4.46
N VAL A 374 -3.74 9.60 -3.39
CA VAL A 374 -2.44 9.16 -2.87
C VAL A 374 -2.39 7.63 -2.85
N ASP A 375 -1.29 7.05 -3.31
CA ASP A 375 -0.99 5.62 -3.22
C ASP A 375 -0.16 5.39 -1.96
N CYS A 376 -0.81 4.84 -0.93
CA CYS A 376 -0.16 4.46 0.33
C CYS A 376 0.20 2.97 0.34
N HIS A 377 1.21 2.63 1.14
CA HIS A 377 1.66 1.27 1.40
C HIS A 377 1.71 0.99 2.92
N THR A 378 1.42 -0.25 3.30
CA THR A 378 1.55 -0.81 4.67
C THR A 378 2.14 -2.22 4.60
#